data_AF-A0A9X2I9V0-F1
#
_entry.id   AF-A0A9X2I9V0-F1
#
_cell.length_a   1.000
_cell.length_b   1.000
_cell.length_c   1.000
_cell.angle_alpha   90.00
_cell.angle_beta   90.00
_cell.angle_gamma   90.00
#
_symmetry.space_group_name_H-M   'P 1'
#
loop_
_entity.id
_entity.type
_entity.pdbx_description
1 polymer ?
#
loop_
_entity_poly.entity_id
_entity_poly.type
_entity_poly.pdbx_seq_one_letter_code
_entity_poly.pdbx_strand_id
1 'polypeptide(L)' 'MTKDEQLLLQEIEKYRTLLNKKAKNTPLISDEMIYFSHKLDELLNKYQSLTSKTPIRH' A
#
# COMPACT_ATOMS: atom_id res chain seq x y z
N MET A 1 3.93 17.77 -6.81
CA MET A 1 4.37 16.55 -6.11
C MET A 1 5.65 16.82 -5.36
N THR A 2 5.69 16.51 -4.08
CA THR A 2 6.94 16.57 -3.30
C THR A 2 7.79 15.32 -3.57
N LYS A 3 9.09 15.37 -3.26
CA LYS A 3 9.98 14.19 -3.37
C LYS A 3 9.49 13.02 -2.51
N ASP A 4 8.92 13.32 -1.36
CA ASP A 4 8.37 12.33 -0.42
C ASP A 4 7.12 11.65 -0.98
N GLU A 5 6.27 12.40 -1.69
CA GLU A 5 5.09 11.87 -2.38
C GLU A 5 5.48 10.90 -3.51
N GLN A 6 6.53 11.22 -4.26
CA GLN A 6 7.05 10.35 -5.33
C GLN A 6 7.65 9.06 -4.77
N LEU A 7 8.45 9.13 -3.71
CA LEU A 7 9.02 7.96 -3.05
C LEU A 7 7.92 7.05 -2.50
N LEU A 8 6.87 7.64 -1.93
CA LEU A 8 5.76 6.88 -1.39
C LEU A 8 4.93 6.19 -2.49
N LEU A 9 4.70 6.84 -3.63
CA LEU A 9 4.06 6.22 -4.79
C LEU A 9 4.87 5.05 -5.35
N GLN A 10 6.20 5.18 -5.41
CA GLN A 10 7.09 4.08 -5.81
C GLN A 10 6.98 2.89 -4.85
N GLU A 11 6.89 3.16 -3.55
CA GLU A 11 6.74 2.12 -2.55
C GLU A 11 5.37 1.42 -2.66
N ILE A 12 4.28 2.18 -2.83
CA ILE A 12 2.94 1.63 -3.09
C ILE A 12 2.95 0.72 -4.31
N GLU A 13 3.53 1.15 -5.44
CA GLU A 13 3.55 0.36 -6.67
C GLU A 13 4.40 -0.91 -6.52
N LYS A 14 5.49 -0.84 -5.75
CA LYS A 14 6.31 -2.02 -5.40
C LYS A 14 5.48 -3.06 -4.65
N TYR A 15 4.77 -2.66 -3.60
CA TYR A 15 3.93 -3.58 -2.81
C TYR A 15 2.74 -4.11 -3.61
N ARG A 16 2.09 -3.27 -4.43
CA ARG A 16 1.02 -3.71 -5.34
C ARG A 16 1.51 -4.78 -6.32
N THR A 17 2.69 -4.58 -6.89
CA THR A 17 3.32 -5.54 -7.80
C THR A 17 3.65 -6.87 -7.10
N LEU A 18 4.16 -6.80 -5.86
CA LEU A 18 4.48 -7.99 -5.07
C LEU A 18 3.22 -8.78 -4.71
N LEU A 19 2.15 -8.11 -4.26
CA LEU A 19 0.84 -8.73 -4.00
C LEU A 19 0.30 -9.43 -5.23
N ASN A 20 0.27 -8.75 -6.37
CA ASN A 20 -0.25 -9.31 -7.62
C ASN A 20 0.57 -10.52 -8.10
N LYS A 21 1.88 -10.52 -7.88
CA LYS A 21 2.73 -11.67 -8.21
C LYS A 21 2.49 -12.85 -7.26
N LYS A 22 2.36 -12.58 -5.96
CA LYS A 22 2.19 -13.62 -4.92
C LYS A 22 0.78 -14.21 -4.90
N ALA A 23 -0.25 -13.40 -5.12
CA ALA A 23 -1.65 -13.84 -5.17
C ALA A 23 -1.90 -14.96 -6.20
N LYS A 24 -1.04 -15.07 -7.23
CA LYS A 24 -1.14 -16.14 -8.24
C LYS A 24 -0.88 -17.53 -7.68
N ASN A 25 -0.03 -17.63 -6.65
CA ASN A 25 0.48 -18.91 -6.15
C ASN A 25 0.31 -19.06 -4.63
N THR A 26 -0.22 -18.03 -3.96
CA THR A 26 -0.31 -17.97 -2.49
C THR A 26 -1.78 -17.73 -2.11
N PRO A 27 -2.36 -18.53 -1.21
CA PRO A 27 -3.70 -18.27 -0.70
C PRO A 27 -3.81 -16.85 -0.13
N LEU A 28 -4.88 -16.14 -0.49
CA LEU A 28 -5.12 -14.77 -0.04
C LEU A 28 -5.23 -14.66 1.49
N ILE A 29 -5.59 -15.76 2.15
CA ILE A 29 -5.70 -15.86 3.61
C ILE A 29 -4.37 -16.18 4.31
N SER A 30 -3.28 -16.34 3.57
CA SER A 30 -1.97 -16.58 4.18
C SER A 30 -1.51 -15.34 4.94
N ASP A 31 -0.78 -15.56 6.04
CA ASP A 31 -0.21 -14.48 6.85
C ASP A 31 0.64 -13.51 6.02
N GLU A 32 1.33 -14.03 5.00
CA GLU A 32 2.10 -13.22 4.08
C GLU A 32 1.23 -12.28 3.24
N MET A 33 0.10 -12.78 2.69
CA MET A 33 -0.82 -11.95 1.90
C MET A 33 -1.55 -10.93 2.77
N ILE A 34 -1.92 -11.31 4.00
CA ILE A 34 -2.50 -10.42 5.01
C ILE A 34 -1.51 -9.30 5.36
N TYR A 35 -0.24 -9.66 5.64
CA TYR A 35 0.82 -8.70 5.90
C TYR A 35 1.00 -7.69 4.76
N PHE A 36 1.06 -8.16 3.51
CA PHE A 36 1.21 -7.27 2.37
C PHE A 36 -0.01 -6.37 2.15
N SER A 37 -1.22 -6.87 2.40
CA SER A 37 -2.45 -6.07 2.34
C SER A 37 -2.40 -4.93 3.36
N HIS A 38 -2.13 -5.25 4.63
CA HIS A 38 -1.99 -4.23 5.67
C HIS A 38 -0.89 -3.22 5.36
N LYS A 39 0.23 -3.68 4.80
CA LYS A 39 1.32 -2.77 4.44
C LYS A 39 0.93 -1.83 3.31
N LEU A 40 0.16 -2.30 2.35
CA LEU A 40 -0.37 -1.46 1.27
C LEU A 40 -1.36 -0.43 1.80
N ASP A 41 -2.26 -0.82 2.71
CA ASP A 41 -3.20 0.09 3.36
C ASP A 41 -2.48 1.20 4.16
N GLU A 42 -1.43 0.86 4.92
CA GLU A 42 -0.60 1.84 5.62
C GLU A 42 0.01 2.89 4.66
N LEU A 43 0.55 2.43 3.53
CA LEU A 43 1.19 3.30 2.54
C LEU A 43 0.17 4.20 1.83
N LEU A 44 -1.00 3.65 1.48
CA LEU A 44 -2.11 4.40 0.90
C LEU A 44 -2.64 5.46 1.87
N ASN A 45 -2.81 5.11 3.14
CA ASN A 45 -3.21 6.04 4.20
C ASN A 45 -2.18 7.16 4.38
N LYS A 46 -0.88 6.81 4.36
CA LYS A 46 0.20 7.81 4.43
C LYS A 46 0.18 8.75 3.22
N TYR A 47 -0.06 8.21 2.03
CA TYR A 47 -0.15 9.00 0.80
C TYR A 47 -1.37 9.92 0.83
N GLN A 48 -2.49 9.39 1.31
CA GLN A 48 -3.70 10.17 1.50
C GLN A 48 -3.47 11.27 2.55
N SER A 49 -2.79 11.01 3.67
CA SER A 49 -2.46 12.04 4.65
C SER A 49 -1.53 13.14 4.10
N LEU A 50 -0.67 12.81 3.13
CA LEU A 50 0.20 13.80 2.48
C LEU A 50 -0.53 14.63 1.43
N THR A 51 -1.52 14.04 0.76
CA THR A 51 -2.27 14.67 -0.35
C THR A 51 -3.59 15.29 0.09
N SER A 52 -4.18 14.79 1.16
CA SER A 52 -5.47 15.19 1.72
C SER A 52 -5.23 15.91 3.04
N LYS A 53 -5.63 17.18 3.13
CA LYS A 53 -5.71 17.92 4.40
C LYS A 53 -6.83 17.41 5.33
N THR A 54 -7.52 16.32 4.99
CA THR A 54 -8.69 15.84 5.71
C THR A 54 -8.71 14.31 5.81
N PRO A 55 -8.65 13.72 7.02
CA PRO A 55 -8.73 12.28 7.21
C PRO A 55 -10.18 11.79 7.09
N ILE A 56 -10.39 10.65 6.43
CA ILE A 56 -11.67 9.94 6.46
C ILE A 56 -11.69 9.11 7.75
N ARG A 57 -12.57 9.46 8.67
CA ARG A 57 -12.96 8.59 9.78
C ARG A 57 -13.81 7.46 9.20
N HIS A 58 -13.35 6.23 9.31
CA HIS A 58 -14.20 5.04 9.19
C HIS A 58 -15.17 4.97 10.38
#